data_AF-A0AAV8QU85-F1
#
_entry.id   AF-A0AAV8QU85-F1
#
_cell.length_a   1.000
_cell.length_b   1.000
_cell.length_c   1.000
_cell.angle_alpha   90.00
_cell.angle_beta   90.00
_cell.angle_gamma   90.00
#
_symmetry.space_group_name_H-M   'P 1'
#
loop_
_entity.id
_entity.type
_entity.pdbx_description
1 polymer ?
#
loop_
_entity_poly.entity_id
_entity_poly.type
_entity_poly.pdbx_seq_one_letter_code
_entity_poly.pdbx_strand_id
1 'polypeptide(L)'
;MERTSSIELEPRTLTYAELQHAREAAMLILSSKSLEEAIKIFTEGVKPVPCIRDKTYINRGDNDDDDDEDDDVDDDDDEMMDYLAMEQTYRPSF
;
A
#
# COMPACT_ATOMS: atom_id res chain seq x y z
N MET A 1 2.48 1.74 -37.87
CA MET A 1 2.27 1.94 -36.42
C MET A 1 2.61 0.62 -35.76
N GLU A 2 3.79 0.53 -35.14
CA GLU A 2 4.21 -0.68 -34.45
C GLU A 2 3.53 -0.74 -33.09
N ARG A 3 3.05 -1.92 -32.69
CA ARG A 3 2.46 -2.12 -31.35
C ARG A 3 3.60 -2.31 -30.37
N THR A 4 3.84 -1.35 -29.48
CA THR A 4 4.69 -1.53 -28.31
C THR A 4 3.86 -2.16 -27.18
N SER A 5 4.45 -3.08 -26.42
CA SER A 5 3.74 -3.71 -25.30
C SER A 5 3.70 -2.74 -24.12
N SER A 6 2.59 -2.66 -23.38
CA SER A 6 2.44 -1.73 -22.25
C SER A 6 3.55 -1.83 -21.20
N ILE A 7 4.13 -3.02 -21.05
CA ILE A 7 5.24 -3.30 -20.12
C ILE A 7 6.52 -2.49 -20.40
N GLU A 8 6.73 -2.03 -21.64
CA GLU A 8 7.91 -1.22 -22.00
C GLU A 8 7.78 0.25 -21.56
N LEU A 9 6.55 0.67 -21.21
CA LEU A 9 6.23 2.02 -20.75
C LEU A 9 6.10 2.10 -19.23
N GLU A 10 6.11 0.95 -18.54
CA GLU A 10 5.96 0.88 -17.09
C GLU A 10 7.30 1.20 -16.38
N PRO A 11 7.25 1.81 -15.18
CA PRO A 11 8.43 2.00 -14.37
C PRO A 11 9.00 0.63 -13.97
N ARG A 12 10.26 0.39 -14.29
CA ARG A 12 10.91 -0.88 -14.00
C ARG A 12 11.04 -1.06 -12.48
N THR A 13 10.54 -2.19 -11.98
CA THR A 13 10.74 -2.58 -10.58
C THR A 13 12.22 -2.88 -10.34
N LEU A 14 12.72 -2.55 -9.15
CA LEU A 14 14.09 -2.88 -8.74
C LEU A 14 14.30 -4.41 -8.77
N THR A 15 15.48 -4.85 -9.19
CA THR A 15 15.90 -6.24 -9.01
C THR A 15 16.09 -6.56 -7.53
N TYR A 16 16.12 -7.84 -7.18
CA TYR A 16 16.36 -8.27 -5.80
C TYR A 16 17.66 -7.68 -5.22
N ALA A 17 18.75 -7.68 -5.98
CA ALA A 17 20.03 -7.15 -5.54
C ALA A 17 19.97 -5.62 -5.27
N GLU A 18 19.31 -4.87 -6.16
CA GLU A 18 19.13 -3.42 -5.99
C GLU A 18 18.24 -3.11 -4.79
N LEU A 19 17.19 -3.91 -4.57
CA LEU A 19 16.32 -3.76 -3.40
C LEU A 19 17.08 -4.01 -2.09
N GLN A 20 17.90 -5.06 -2.04
CA GLN A 20 18.75 -5.34 -0.89
C GLN A 20 19.75 -4.21 -0.62
N HIS A 21 20.40 -3.70 -1.65
CA HIS A 21 21.32 -2.57 -1.52
C HIS A 21 20.60 -1.30 -1.04
N ALA A 22 19.43 -0.99 -1.61
CA ALA A 22 18.61 0.14 -1.16
C ALA A 22 18.19 0.01 0.30
N ARG A 23 17.84 -1.21 0.74
CA ARG A 23 17.51 -1.49 2.14
C ARG A 23 18.69 -1.26 3.08
N GLU A 24 19.88 -1.75 2.73
CA GLU A 24 21.09 -1.54 3.52
C GLU A 24 21.44 -0.05 3.64
N ALA A 25 21.35 0.68 2.53
CA ALA A 25 21.55 2.12 2.52
C ALA A 25 20.53 2.86 3.41
N ALA A 26 19.25 2.46 3.35
CA ALA A 26 18.20 3.04 4.19
C ALA A 26 18.47 2.79 5.68
N MET A 27 18.89 1.58 6.06
CA MET A 27 19.27 1.24 7.43
C MET A 27 20.44 2.10 7.93
N LEU A 28 21.45 2.32 7.09
CA LEU A 28 22.60 3.16 7.43
C LEU A 28 22.17 4.61 7.70
N ILE A 29 21.29 5.16 6.87
CA ILE A 29 20.72 6.51 7.08
C ILE A 29 19.98 6.58 8.42
N LEU A 30 19.08 5.63 8.69
CA LEU A 30 18.29 5.61 9.93
C LEU A 30 19.17 5.46 11.19
N SER A 31 20.28 4.73 11.09
CA SER A 31 21.19 4.54 12.23
C SER A 31 22.14 5.71 12.51
N SER A 32 22.45 6.51 11.48
CA SER A 32 23.54 7.50 11.54
C SER A 32 23.09 8.95 11.47
N LYS A 33 21.87 9.21 10.98
CA LYS A 33 21.31 10.55 10.81
C LYS A 33 20.27 10.87 11.88
N SER A 34 20.06 12.16 12.13
CA SER A 34 18.93 12.60 12.95
C SER A 34 17.61 12.27 12.24
N LEU A 35 16.52 12.19 13.01
CA LEU A 35 15.19 11.94 12.45
C LEU A 35 14.82 12.99 11.38
N GLU A 36 15.10 14.26 11.64
CA GLU A 36 14.79 15.36 10.73
C GLU A 36 15.58 15.25 9.40
N GLU A 37 16.87 14.95 9.48
CA GLU A 37 17.69 14.72 8.29
C GLU A 37 17.23 13.48 7.51
N ALA A 38 16.89 12.39 8.20
CA ALA A 38 16.40 11.18 7.56
C ALA A 38 15.08 11.43 6.83
N ILE A 39 14.12 12.12 7.46
CA ILE A 39 12.84 12.49 6.83
C ILE A 39 13.10 13.32 5.57
N LYS A 40 13.99 14.32 5.65
CA LYS A 40 14.34 15.13 4.47
C LYS A 40 14.86 14.24 3.34
N ILE A 41 15.81 13.34 3.62
CA ILE A 41 16.38 12.45 2.59
C ILE A 41 15.31 11.56 1.95
N PHE A 42 14.43 10.93 2.74
CA PHE A 42 13.42 10.00 2.22
C PHE A 42 12.26 10.68 1.49
N THR A 43 12.01 11.96 1.77
CA THR A 43 10.88 12.71 1.17
C THR A 43 11.30 13.71 0.11
N GLU A 44 12.61 13.91 -0.09
CA GLU A 44 13.14 14.82 -1.11
C GLU A 44 12.69 14.39 -2.51
N GLY A 45 11.99 15.29 -3.21
CA GLY A 45 11.48 15.04 -4.57
C GLY A 45 10.16 14.26 -4.64
N VAL A 46 9.62 13.79 -3.52
CA VAL A 46 8.30 13.15 -3.47
C VAL A 46 7.21 14.22 -3.54
N LYS A 47 6.29 14.09 -4.50
CA LYS A 47 5.09 14.94 -4.57
C LYS A 47 3.95 14.25 -3.85
N PRO A 48 3.21 14.93 -2.94
CA PRO A 48 2.00 14.38 -2.36
C PRO A 48 1.02 13.99 -3.47
N VAL A 49 0.46 12.79 -3.40
CA VAL A 49 -0.66 12.40 -4.26
C VAL A 49 -1.91 13.05 -3.66
N PRO A 50 -2.63 13.90 -4.39
CA PRO A 50 -3.86 14.50 -3.88
C PRO A 50 -4.86 13.39 -3.58
N CYS A 51 -5.28 13.28 -2.32
CA CYS A 51 -6.37 12.38 -1.96
C CYS A 51 -7.70 12.93 -2.49
N ILE A 52 -8.61 12.05 -2.91
CA ILE A 52 -9.91 12.43 -3.50
C ILE A 52 -10.87 13.01 -2.44
N ARG A 53 -10.48 13.06 -1.15
CA ARG A 53 -11.36 13.46 -0.04
C ARG A 53 -11.66 14.95 0.06
N ASP A 54 -11.07 15.79 -0.78
CA ASP A 54 -11.30 17.25 -0.75
C ASP A 54 -11.99 17.75 -2.02
N LYS A 55 -13.22 17.30 -2.27
CA LYS A 55 -14.15 17.94 -3.21
C LYS A 55 -15.58 17.97 -2.68
N THR A 56 -15.75 18.43 -1.44
CA THR A 56 -17.01 19.04 -1.01
C THR A 56 -16.67 20.36 -0.36
N TYR A 57 -17.07 21.41 -1.06
CA TYR A 57 -16.88 22.82 -0.73
C TYR A 57 -17.25 23.09 0.72
N ILE A 58 -16.31 23.66 1.48
CA ILE A 58 -16.59 24.36 2.73
C ILE A 58 -17.53 25.55 2.45
N ASN A 59 -18.84 25.29 2.34
CA ASN A 59 -19.83 26.29 2.64
C ASN A 59 -20.24 26.08 4.10
N ARG A 60 -19.72 26.94 4.98
CA ARG A 60 -20.27 27.09 6.34
C ARG A 60 -21.71 27.54 6.18
N GLY A 61 -22.67 26.70 6.54
CA GLY A 61 -24.08 27.06 6.50
C GLY A 61 -24.98 25.91 6.91
N ASP A 62 -25.24 25.89 8.21
CA ASP A 62 -26.44 25.39 8.88
C ASP A 62 -26.66 23.88 9.04
N ASN A 63 -27.05 23.57 10.28
CA ASN A 63 -27.36 22.26 10.88
C ASN A 63 -28.33 21.44 10.02
N ASP A 64 -28.15 20.12 10.06
CA ASP A 64 -29.24 19.18 10.32
C ASP A 64 -28.60 17.94 11.01
N ASP A 65 -29.02 17.72 12.26
CA ASP A 65 -28.90 16.43 12.95
C ASP A 65 -29.67 15.39 12.14
N ASP A 66 -29.02 14.30 11.74
CA ASP A 66 -29.65 13.00 11.51
C ASP A 66 -28.59 11.93 11.77
N ASP A 67 -28.58 11.49 13.03
CA ASP A 67 -28.10 10.20 13.49
C ASP A 67 -29.02 9.13 12.89
N ASP A 68 -28.47 8.14 12.19
CA ASP A 68 -28.95 6.75 12.24
C ASP A 68 -27.99 5.84 11.45
N GLU A 69 -27.43 4.90 12.20
CA GLU A 69 -26.56 3.79 11.78
C GLU A 69 -27.28 2.86 10.80
N ASP A 70 -26.66 2.55 9.66
CA ASP A 70 -26.94 1.33 8.88
C ASP A 70 -25.59 0.82 8.33
N ASP A 71 -24.81 0.18 9.21
CA ASP A 71 -23.64 -0.60 8.85
C ASP A 71 -24.10 -2.07 8.67
N ASP A 72 -24.84 -2.32 7.60
CA ASP A 72 -25.10 -3.68 7.11
C ASP A 72 -23.78 -4.21 6.52
N VAL A 73 -22.87 -4.61 7.41
CA VAL A 73 -21.75 -5.47 7.05
C VAL A 73 -22.37 -6.83 6.73
N ASP A 74 -22.53 -7.11 5.44
CA ASP A 74 -22.64 -8.50 4.97
C ASP A 74 -21.37 -9.22 5.44
N ASP A 75 -21.49 -9.90 6.57
CA ASP A 75 -20.53 -10.85 7.10
C ASP A 75 -20.59 -12.09 6.19
N ASP A 76 -20.21 -11.92 4.92
CA ASP A 76 -19.70 -13.01 4.09
C ASP A 76 -18.34 -13.39 4.71
N ASP A 77 -18.44 -14.12 5.82
CA ASP A 77 -17.44 -15.05 6.31
C ASP A 77 -17.19 -16.07 5.20
N ASP A 78 -16.45 -15.64 4.18
CA ASP A 78 -15.74 -16.54 3.27
C ASP A 78 -14.75 -17.30 4.16
N GLU A 79 -15.25 -18.40 4.73
CA GLU A 79 -14.53 -19.34 5.57
C GLU A 79 -13.10 -19.48 5.04
N MET A 80 -12.15 -18.90 5.76
CA MET A 80 -10.72 -19.12 5.54
C MET A 80 -10.47 -20.61 5.75
N MET A 81 -10.60 -21.38 4.66
CA MET A 81 -10.26 -22.79 4.58
C MET A 81 -8.99 -23.03 5.38
N ASP A 82 -9.09 -23.86 6.41
CA ASP A 82 -7.99 -24.15 7.32
C ASP A 82 -6.79 -24.70 6.53
N TYR A 83 -5.87 -23.82 6.16
CA TYR A 83 -4.67 -24.17 5.40
C TYR A 83 -3.82 -25.20 6.18
N LEU A 84 -3.94 -25.26 7.51
CA LEU A 84 -3.31 -26.30 8.33
C LEU A 84 -3.94 -27.68 8.12
N ALA A 85 -5.22 -27.77 7.75
CA ALA A 85 -5.87 -29.04 7.42
C ALA A 85 -5.43 -29.58 6.04
N MET A 86 -5.14 -28.70 5.07
CA MET A 86 -4.56 -29.12 3.78
C MET A 86 -3.13 -29.66 3.94
N GLU A 87 -2.30 -29.04 4.79
CA GLU A 87 -0.94 -29.53 5.04
C GLU A 87 -0.93 -30.91 5.72
N GLN A 88 -1.91 -31.19 6.58
CA GLN A 88 -1.98 -32.47 7.30
C GLN A 88 -2.49 -33.64 6.47
N THR A 89 -3.24 -33.37 5.38
CA THR A 89 -3.82 -34.40 4.52
C THR A 89 -3.01 -34.66 3.25
N TYR A 90 -1.98 -33.85 2.97
CA TYR A 90 -1.06 -34.08 1.87
C TYR A 90 -0.22 -35.35 2.13
N ARG A 91 -0.70 -36.47 1.59
CA ARG A 91 0.08 -37.69 1.41
C ARG A 91 0.57 -37.74 -0.03
N PRO A 92 1.86 -37.49 -0.29
CA PRO A 92 2.39 -37.69 -1.63
C PRO A 92 2.28 -39.19 -1.94
N SER A 93 1.50 -39.53 -2.96
CA SER A 93 1.48 -40.87 -3.54
C SER A 93 2.82 -41.08 -4.26
N PHE A 94 3.64 -42.01 -3.76
CA PHE A 94 4.77 -42.59 -4.48
C PHE A 94 4.30 -43.70 -5.41
#